data_AF-A0A0B2JV12-F1
#
_entry.id   AF-A0A0B2JV12-F1
#
_cell.length_a   1.000
_cell.length_b   1.000
_cell.length_c   1.000
_cell.angle_alpha   90.00
_cell.angle_beta   90.00
_cell.angle_gamma   90.00
#
_symmetry.space_group_name_H-M   'P 1'
#
loop_
_entity.id
_entity.type
_entity.pdbx_description
1 polymer ?
#
loop_
_entity_poly.entity_id
_entity_poly.type
_entity_poly.pdbx_seq_one_letter_code
_entity_poly.pdbx_strand_id
1 'polypeptide(L)'
;MKKKLSLILSMLSIMFGLSSPVDMPPAEAKVQNTVQCTILFVPHDNRPTSCEQSTEALELAGYNVIMPPKDMLGGLRNTADTNELWGWVNKNISKADVAVVSTDSLIYGGLVASRNHNNSEEVLLYRTNKFKQLKKSNKKLKIFAFGSLMRTPK
;
A
#
# COMPACT_ATOMS: atom_id res chain seq x y z
N MET A 1 45.47 55.72 -20.05
CA MET A 1 45.66 56.08 -18.62
C MET A 1 44.30 55.91 -17.95
N LYS A 2 43.97 55.01 -17.02
CA LYS A 2 44.67 54.21 -15.99
C LYS A 2 43.90 52.86 -15.90
N LYS A 3 44.49 51.70 -16.22
CA LYS A 3 45.11 50.71 -15.28
C LYS A 3 44.18 50.36 -14.10
N LYS A 4 43.53 49.19 -14.11
CA LYS A 4 43.97 47.88 -13.54
C LYS A 4 43.99 47.84 -12.00
N LEU A 5 43.05 47.08 -11.39
CA LEU A 5 43.12 46.31 -10.13
C LEU A 5 41.69 45.81 -9.86
N SER A 6 41.31 44.59 -9.49
CA SER A 6 41.94 43.33 -9.09
C SER A 6 40.79 42.30 -9.18
N LEU A 7 40.81 41.27 -10.03
CA LEU A 7 41.56 40.03 -9.87
C LEU A 7 41.03 39.15 -8.72
N ILE A 8 40.48 37.99 -9.14
CA ILE A 8 40.38 36.69 -8.45
C ILE A 8 39.33 36.54 -7.34
N LEU A 9 38.28 35.76 -7.65
CA LEU A 9 38.11 34.50 -6.94
C LEU A 9 37.69 33.38 -7.93
N SER A 10 38.73 32.68 -8.38
CA SER A 10 38.84 31.29 -8.84
C SER A 10 37.53 30.49 -8.98
N MET A 11 37.27 30.00 -10.19
CA MET A 11 37.52 28.60 -10.54
C MET A 11 36.94 27.59 -9.53
N LEU A 12 35.76 27.08 -9.84
CA LEU A 12 35.45 25.67 -9.63
C LEU A 12 34.63 25.12 -10.79
N SER A 13 35.25 25.14 -11.96
CA SER A 13 34.96 24.20 -13.03
C SER A 13 35.43 22.82 -12.58
N ILE A 14 34.59 22.07 -11.87
CA ILE A 14 34.75 20.62 -11.78
C ILE A 14 33.71 20.00 -12.71
N MET A 15 34.24 19.61 -13.86
CA MET A 15 33.79 18.54 -14.75
C MET A 15 32.80 17.57 -14.09
N PHE A 16 31.51 17.68 -14.42
CA PHE A 16 30.63 16.52 -14.49
C PHE A 16 29.89 16.59 -15.83
N GLY A 17 30.06 15.52 -16.59
CA GLY A 17 29.76 15.47 -18.01
C GLY A 17 28.32 15.84 -18.36
N LEU A 18 28.20 16.50 -19.51
CA LEU A 18 27.03 16.47 -20.38
C LEU A 18 26.64 15.01 -20.62
N SER A 19 25.80 14.47 -19.76
CA SER A 19 24.89 13.39 -20.13
C SER A 19 23.60 14.10 -20.50
N SER A 20 23.29 14.11 -21.78
CA SER A 20 21.98 14.53 -22.28
C SER A 20 20.88 13.90 -21.43
N PRO A 21 19.72 14.56 -21.22
CA PRO A 21 18.56 13.84 -20.73
C PRO A 21 18.37 12.65 -21.67
N VAL A 22 18.48 11.44 -21.13
CA VAL A 22 18.03 10.26 -21.85
C VAL A 22 16.54 10.51 -22.03
N ASP A 23 16.14 10.88 -23.25
CA ASP A 23 14.76 10.85 -23.68
C ASP A 23 14.29 9.41 -23.54
N MET A 24 13.80 9.08 -22.35
CA MET A 24 13.03 7.87 -22.15
C MET A 24 11.76 8.10 -22.99
N PRO A 25 11.52 7.31 -24.06
CA PRO A 25 10.23 7.35 -24.70
C PRO A 25 9.17 7.08 -23.61
N PRO A 26 7.99 7.72 -23.67
CA PRO A 26 6.88 7.35 -22.81
C PRO A 26 6.75 5.83 -22.88
N ALA A 27 6.83 5.16 -21.74
CA ALA A 27 6.55 3.74 -21.68
C ALA A 27 5.06 3.57 -22.02
N GLU A 28 4.76 3.42 -23.31
CA GLU A 28 3.44 3.03 -23.79
C GLU A 28 3.23 1.58 -23.38
N ALA A 29 2.81 1.40 -22.12
CA ALA A 29 2.27 0.14 -21.68
C ALA A 29 1.08 -0.17 -22.59
N LYS A 30 1.21 -1.22 -23.42
CA LYS A 30 0.07 -1.79 -24.14
C LYS A 30 -0.94 -2.24 -23.08
N VAL A 31 -1.93 -1.41 -22.78
CA VAL A 31 -3.06 -1.77 -21.92
C VAL A 31 -3.80 -2.89 -22.65
N GLN A 32 -3.56 -4.13 -22.22
CA GLN A 32 -4.33 -5.27 -22.68
C GLN A 32 -5.74 -5.09 -22.15
N ASN A 33 -6.69 -4.86 -23.07
CA ASN A 33 -8.12 -4.60 -22.80
C ASN A 33 -8.89 -5.82 -22.24
N THR A 34 -8.20 -6.76 -21.60
CA THR A 34 -8.77 -7.95 -20.98
C THR A 34 -8.44 -7.91 -19.49
N VAL A 35 -9.47 -7.77 -18.65
CA VAL A 35 -9.32 -7.87 -17.19
C VAL A 35 -8.73 -9.25 -16.86
N GLN A 36 -7.56 -9.28 -16.23
CA GLN A 36 -6.85 -10.53 -15.94
C GLN A 36 -7.58 -11.36 -14.87
N CYS A 37 -7.88 -10.74 -13.74
CA CYS A 37 -8.67 -11.31 -12.64
C CYS A 37 -9.15 -10.21 -11.68
N THR A 38 -10.01 -10.59 -10.74
CA THR A 38 -10.49 -9.71 -9.65
C THR A 38 -9.71 -9.93 -8.36
N ILE A 39 -9.15 -8.86 -7.81
CA ILE A 39 -8.42 -8.83 -6.55
C ILE A 39 -9.29 -8.19 -5.46
N LEU A 40 -9.52 -8.91 -4.36
CA LEU A 40 -9.98 -8.28 -3.12
C LEU A 40 -8.78 -7.68 -2.39
N PHE A 41 -8.73 -6.36 -2.30
CA PHE A 41 -7.64 -5.64 -1.66
C PHE A 41 -8.11 -4.96 -0.37
N VAL A 42 -7.51 -5.33 0.77
CA VAL A 42 -7.68 -4.61 2.03
C VAL A 42 -6.39 -3.86 2.33
N PRO A 43 -6.37 -2.53 2.15
CA PRO A 43 -5.19 -1.72 2.44
C PRO A 43 -4.94 -1.62 3.95
N HIS A 44 -3.72 -1.22 4.31
CA HIS A 44 -3.29 -1.06 5.71
C HIS A 44 -3.69 0.31 6.32
N ASP A 45 -4.11 1.27 5.49
CA ASP A 45 -4.42 2.64 5.89
C ASP A 45 -5.33 3.30 4.85
N ASN A 46 -6.10 4.33 5.25
CA ASN A 46 -7.00 5.10 4.39
C ASN A 46 -6.32 6.28 3.66
N ARG A 47 -5.01 6.45 3.80
CA ARG A 47 -4.28 7.48 3.06
C ARG A 47 -4.09 7.09 1.59
N PRO A 48 -4.05 8.06 0.65
CA PRO A 48 -4.04 7.78 -0.79
C PRO A 48 -2.99 6.78 -1.26
N THR A 49 -1.77 6.84 -0.71
CA THR A 49 -0.69 5.92 -1.07
C THR A 49 -1.00 4.47 -0.71
N SER A 50 -1.73 4.25 0.39
CA SER A 50 -2.08 2.92 0.87
C SER A 50 -3.33 2.36 0.19
N CYS A 51 -4.29 3.21 -0.19
CA CYS A 51 -5.55 2.81 -0.82
C CYS A 51 -5.63 3.20 -2.30
N GLU A 52 -6.04 4.44 -2.61
CA GLU A 52 -6.37 4.85 -3.99
C GLU A 52 -5.24 4.63 -5.00
N GLN A 53 -4.02 5.04 -4.67
CA GLN A 53 -2.87 4.92 -5.58
C GLN A 53 -2.45 3.47 -5.79
N SER A 54 -2.60 2.63 -4.76
CA SER A 54 -2.33 1.19 -4.86
C SER A 54 -3.37 0.50 -5.75
N THR A 55 -4.64 0.88 -5.60
CA THR A 55 -5.74 0.38 -6.44
C THR A 55 -5.59 0.84 -7.89
N GLU A 56 -5.30 2.12 -8.11
CA GLU A 56 -5.08 2.69 -9.45
C GLU A 56 -3.92 1.99 -10.17
N ALA A 57 -2.81 1.71 -9.47
CA ALA A 57 -1.69 0.97 -10.04
C ALA A 57 -2.07 -0.47 -10.46
N LEU A 58 -2.93 -1.15 -9.69
CA LEU A 58 -3.44 -2.49 -10.04
C LEU A 58 -4.41 -2.44 -11.23
N GLU A 59 -5.27 -1.42 -11.28
CA GLU A 59 -6.20 -1.20 -12.39
C GLU A 59 -5.45 -0.90 -13.70
N LEU A 60 -4.43 -0.04 -13.65
CA LEU A 60 -3.53 0.22 -14.79
C LEU A 60 -2.77 -1.04 -15.24
N ALA A 61 -2.50 -1.98 -14.33
CA ALA A 61 -1.91 -3.27 -14.65
C ALA A 61 -2.93 -4.29 -15.22
N GLY A 62 -4.19 -3.91 -15.40
CA GLY A 62 -5.24 -4.74 -16.01
C GLY A 62 -5.98 -5.66 -15.03
N TYR A 63 -5.94 -5.38 -13.73
CA TYR A 63 -6.72 -6.10 -12.72
C TYR A 63 -8.00 -5.34 -12.35
N ASN A 64 -9.07 -6.08 -12.03
CA ASN A 64 -10.22 -5.49 -11.34
C ASN A 64 -9.97 -5.52 -9.84
N VAL A 65 -10.27 -4.44 -9.12
CA VAL A 65 -10.00 -4.35 -7.68
C VAL A 65 -11.30 -4.10 -6.91
N ILE A 66 -11.56 -4.91 -5.90
CA ILE A 66 -12.61 -4.66 -4.92
C ILE A 66 -11.96 -4.29 -3.58
N MET A 67 -12.31 -3.12 -3.06
CA MET A 67 -11.74 -2.54 -1.85
C MET A 67 -12.87 -2.15 -0.87
N PRO A 68 -12.68 -2.24 0.45
CA PRO A 68 -13.64 -1.71 1.40
C PRO A 68 -13.84 -0.19 1.20
N PRO A 69 -15.03 0.34 1.50
CA PRO A 69 -15.25 1.76 1.62
C PRO A 69 -14.19 2.41 2.51
N LYS A 70 -13.74 3.61 2.11
CA LYS A 70 -12.59 4.29 2.73
C LYS A 70 -12.81 4.62 4.21
N ASP A 71 -14.06 4.90 4.57
CA ASP A 71 -14.49 5.17 5.95
C ASP A 71 -14.43 3.94 6.87
N MET A 72 -14.44 2.72 6.31
CA MET A 72 -14.20 1.48 7.06
C MET A 72 -12.71 1.23 7.37
N LEU A 73 -11.80 2.06 6.83
CA LEU A 73 -10.36 1.90 7.01
C LEU A 73 -9.82 2.87 8.07
N GLY A 74 -8.88 2.37 8.86
CA GLY A 74 -8.11 3.17 9.81
C GLY A 74 -7.16 4.11 9.09
N GLY A 75 -6.77 5.18 9.75
CA GLY A 75 -5.91 6.21 9.20
C GLY A 75 -5.02 6.85 10.26
N LEU A 76 -4.57 8.06 9.98
CA LEU A 76 -3.68 8.79 10.89
C LEU A 76 -4.31 9.07 12.28
N ARG A 77 -5.63 9.30 12.31
CA ARG A 77 -6.36 9.78 13.50
C ARG A 77 -7.52 8.89 13.92
N ASN A 78 -7.75 7.80 13.19
CA ASN A 78 -8.88 6.91 13.39
C ASN A 78 -8.44 5.45 13.30
N THR A 79 -9.08 4.61 14.10
CA THR A 79 -8.91 3.15 14.06
C THR A 79 -10.19 2.56 13.48
N ALA A 80 -10.06 1.67 12.50
CA ALA A 80 -11.20 0.95 11.93
C ALA A 80 -11.83 0.00 12.95
N ASP A 81 -13.15 -0.19 12.84
CA ASP A 81 -13.80 -1.31 13.49
C ASP A 81 -13.42 -2.61 12.77
N THR A 82 -12.57 -3.39 13.43
CA THR A 82 -12.12 -4.69 12.90
C THR A 82 -13.29 -5.65 12.65
N ASN A 83 -14.37 -5.62 13.42
CA ASN A 83 -15.51 -6.50 13.22
C ASN A 83 -16.26 -6.16 11.94
N GLU A 84 -16.52 -4.88 11.70
CA GLU A 84 -17.15 -4.41 10.47
C GLU A 84 -16.27 -4.74 9.26
N LEU A 85 -14.96 -4.50 9.35
CA LEU A 85 -14.02 -4.79 8.27
C LEU A 85 -13.95 -6.29 7.96
N TRP A 86 -13.92 -7.16 8.98
CA TRP A 86 -14.03 -8.60 8.79
C TRP A 86 -15.36 -9.01 8.16
N GLY A 87 -16.47 -8.39 8.56
CA GLY A 87 -17.78 -8.60 7.96
C GLY A 87 -17.78 -8.25 6.47
N TRP A 88 -17.18 -7.12 6.11
CA TRP A 88 -17.02 -6.70 4.72
C TRP A 88 -16.20 -7.69 3.91
N VAL A 89 -15.06 -8.16 4.43
CA VAL A 89 -14.23 -9.17 3.74
C VAL A 89 -15.03 -10.44 3.50
N ASN A 90 -15.68 -11.00 4.53
CA ASN A 90 -16.44 -12.24 4.39
C ASN A 90 -17.60 -12.11 3.38
N LYS A 91 -18.24 -10.94 3.30
CA LYS A 91 -19.33 -10.68 2.36
C LYS A 91 -18.86 -10.58 0.90
N ASN A 92 -17.63 -10.11 0.67
CA ASN A 92 -17.14 -9.79 -0.67
C ASN A 92 -16.10 -10.79 -1.22
N ILE A 93 -15.54 -11.65 -0.37
CA ILE A 93 -14.43 -12.53 -0.77
C ILE A 93 -14.78 -13.53 -1.88
N SER A 94 -16.04 -13.93 -2.00
CA SER A 94 -16.51 -14.80 -3.08
C SER A 94 -16.53 -14.15 -4.46
N LYS A 95 -16.39 -12.82 -4.54
CA LYS A 95 -16.36 -12.05 -5.79
C LYS A 95 -14.96 -11.92 -6.38
N ALA A 96 -13.93 -12.38 -5.68
CA ALA A 96 -12.54 -12.24 -6.09
C ALA A 96 -11.91 -13.59 -6.44
N ASP A 97 -10.95 -13.55 -7.36
CA ASP A 97 -10.12 -14.69 -7.73
C ASP A 97 -8.90 -14.84 -6.80
N VAL A 98 -8.49 -13.73 -6.17
CA VAL A 98 -7.40 -13.65 -5.21
C VAL A 98 -7.69 -12.55 -4.18
N ALA A 99 -7.22 -12.74 -2.95
CA ALA A 99 -7.28 -11.71 -1.91
C ALA A 99 -5.86 -11.28 -1.48
N VAL A 100 -5.65 -9.99 -1.34
CA VAL A 100 -4.45 -9.37 -0.78
C VAL A 100 -4.89 -8.48 0.38
N VAL A 101 -4.56 -8.85 1.61
CA VAL A 101 -5.14 -8.22 2.79
C VAL A 101 -4.09 -7.79 3.81
N SER A 102 -4.27 -6.60 4.37
CA SER A 102 -3.44 -6.11 5.47
C SER A 102 -3.81 -6.77 6.79
N THR A 103 -2.82 -7.35 7.46
CA THR A 103 -2.95 -7.80 8.85
C THR A 103 -3.03 -6.62 9.82
N ASP A 104 -2.39 -5.49 9.50
CA ASP A 104 -2.50 -4.24 10.29
C ASP A 104 -3.97 -3.79 10.41
N SER A 105 -4.68 -3.76 9.29
CA SER A 105 -6.10 -3.39 9.25
C SER A 105 -7.00 -4.43 9.93
N LEU A 106 -6.84 -5.70 9.61
CA LEU A 106 -7.76 -6.75 10.08
C LEU A 106 -7.54 -7.18 11.54
N ILE A 107 -6.35 -6.99 12.10
CA ILE A 107 -6.04 -7.34 13.50
C ILE A 107 -6.15 -6.12 14.40
N TYR A 108 -5.67 -4.96 13.96
CA TYR A 108 -5.52 -3.78 14.82
C TYR A 108 -6.44 -2.62 14.45
N GLY A 109 -7.04 -2.65 13.26
CA GLY A 109 -7.86 -1.55 12.75
C GLY A 109 -7.04 -0.48 12.02
N GLY A 110 -5.81 -0.78 11.59
CA GLY A 110 -5.03 0.05 10.68
C GLY A 110 -3.55 0.18 11.07
N LEU A 111 -2.77 0.82 10.20
CA LEU A 111 -1.32 0.96 10.32
C LEU A 111 -0.85 1.67 11.60
N VAL A 112 -1.51 2.75 12.02
CA VAL A 112 -1.14 3.45 13.25
C VAL A 112 -1.51 2.61 14.47
N ALA A 113 -2.70 2.00 14.45
CA ALA A 113 -3.20 1.15 15.52
C ALA A 113 -2.37 -0.14 15.70
N SER A 114 -1.77 -0.68 14.63
CA SER A 114 -0.86 -1.84 14.76
C SER A 114 0.45 -1.52 15.47
N ARG A 115 0.80 -0.23 15.60
CA ARG A 115 2.01 0.24 16.29
C ARG A 115 1.75 0.72 17.71
N ASN A 116 0.51 1.08 18.01
CA ASN A 116 0.12 1.63 19.29
C ASN A 116 -1.28 1.11 19.66
N HIS A 117 -1.31 0.08 20.50
CA HIS A 117 -2.54 -0.51 21.00
C HIS A 117 -2.36 -1.10 22.40
N ASN A 118 -3.47 -1.28 23.10
CA ASN A 118 -3.54 -1.98 24.39
C ASN A 118 -4.43 -3.24 24.32
N ASN A 119 -4.63 -3.79 23.12
CA ASN A 119 -5.37 -5.05 22.96
C ASN A 119 -4.70 -6.18 23.76
N SER A 120 -5.49 -7.02 24.43
CA SER A 120 -4.99 -8.22 25.10
C SER A 120 -4.51 -9.26 24.09
N GLU A 121 -3.60 -10.14 24.51
CA GLU A 121 -3.13 -11.27 23.71
C GLU A 121 -4.31 -12.13 23.20
N GLU A 122 -5.31 -12.37 24.05
CA GLU A 122 -6.52 -13.11 23.70
C GLU A 122 -7.25 -12.49 22.49
N VAL A 123 -7.44 -11.15 22.49
CA VAL A 123 -8.07 -10.44 21.37
C VAL A 123 -7.24 -10.56 20.10
N LEU A 124 -5.91 -10.46 20.21
CA LEU A 124 -5.01 -10.59 19.06
C LEU A 124 -5.02 -12.00 18.49
N LEU A 125 -4.99 -13.03 19.33
CA LEU A 125 -5.08 -14.43 18.91
C LEU A 125 -6.45 -14.73 18.28
N TYR A 126 -7.53 -14.21 18.87
CA TYR A 126 -8.88 -14.33 18.30
C TYR A 126 -8.95 -13.74 16.88
N ARG A 127 -8.49 -12.50 16.69
CA ARG A 127 -8.48 -11.84 15.37
C ARG A 127 -7.53 -12.54 14.39
N THR A 128 -6.39 -13.03 14.85
CA THR A 128 -5.44 -13.82 14.03
C THR A 128 -6.08 -15.13 13.57
N ASN A 129 -6.84 -15.81 14.44
CA ASN A 129 -7.53 -17.05 14.09
C ASN A 129 -8.63 -16.85 13.04
N LYS A 130 -9.17 -15.63 12.86
CA LYS A 130 -10.11 -15.33 11.76
C LYS A 130 -9.50 -15.56 10.38
N PHE A 131 -8.18 -15.37 10.19
CA PHE A 131 -7.52 -15.70 8.92
C PHE A 131 -7.56 -17.20 8.61
N LYS A 132 -7.36 -18.05 9.63
CA LYS A 132 -7.48 -19.51 9.48
C LYS A 132 -8.89 -19.90 9.07
N GLN A 133 -9.90 -19.28 9.70
CA GLN A 133 -11.31 -19.49 9.35
C GLN A 133 -11.60 -19.03 7.92
N LEU A 134 -11.13 -17.85 7.53
CA LEU A 134 -11.27 -17.31 6.18
C LEU A 134 -10.70 -18.28 5.14
N LYS A 135 -9.48 -18.79 5.35
CA LYS A 135 -8.86 -19.76 4.44
C LYS A 135 -9.57 -21.12 4.44
N LYS A 136 -10.07 -21.59 5.58
CA LYS A 136 -10.83 -22.84 5.68
C LYS A 136 -12.14 -22.77 4.91
N SER A 137 -12.83 -21.63 4.95
CA SER A 137 -14.08 -21.39 4.21
C SER A 137 -13.84 -21.15 2.71
N ASN A 138 -12.66 -20.66 2.33
CA ASN A 138 -12.30 -20.33 0.95
C ASN A 138 -11.09 -21.15 0.48
N LYS A 139 -11.17 -22.49 0.56
CA LYS A 139 -10.01 -23.39 0.36
C LYS A 139 -9.25 -23.15 -0.95
N LYS A 140 -9.97 -22.94 -2.05
CA LYS A 140 -9.39 -22.73 -3.40
C LYS A 140 -8.82 -21.33 -3.60
N LEU A 141 -9.30 -20.33 -2.86
CA LEU A 141 -8.89 -18.94 -3.02
C LEU A 141 -7.46 -18.74 -2.53
N LYS A 142 -6.63 -18.07 -3.32
CA LYS A 142 -5.31 -17.61 -2.88
C LYS A 142 -5.49 -16.36 -2.02
N ILE A 143 -4.97 -16.40 -0.80
CA ILE A 143 -5.06 -15.29 0.16
C ILE A 143 -3.63 -14.93 0.56
N PHE A 144 -3.20 -13.73 0.18
CA PHE A 144 -1.95 -13.14 0.59
C PHE A 144 -2.22 -12.16 1.73
N ALA A 145 -1.50 -12.32 2.83
CA ALA A 145 -1.58 -11.41 3.96
C ALA A 145 -0.24 -10.69 4.11
N PHE A 146 -0.27 -9.38 4.33
CA PHE A 146 0.93 -8.58 4.55
C PHE A 146 0.76 -7.75 5.83
N GLY A 147 1.87 -7.53 6.53
CA GLY A 147 1.94 -6.64 7.68
C GLY A 147 3.09 -5.66 7.52
N SER A 148 2.98 -4.52 8.18
CA SER A 148 4.02 -3.51 8.15
C SER A 148 5.18 -3.88 9.06
N LEU A 149 6.41 -3.80 8.53
CA LEU A 149 7.59 -3.91 9.37
C LEU A 149 7.69 -2.66 10.25
N MET A 150 7.68 -2.86 11.57
CA MET A 150 7.92 -1.78 12.52
C MET A 150 9.38 -1.36 12.41
N ARG A 151 9.62 -0.03 12.35
CA ARG A 151 10.98 0.49 12.50
C ARG A 151 11.39 0.26 13.95
N THR A 152 12.58 -0.28 14.17
CA THR A 152 13.19 -0.27 15.50
C THR A 152 13.33 1.18 15.94
N PRO A 153 12.82 1.58 17.12
CA PRO A 153 13.10 2.90 17.67
C PRO A 153 14.63 3.11 17.74
N LYS A 154 15.10 4.30 17.37
CA LYS A 154 16.46 4.72 17.73
C LYS A 154 16.49 5.11 19.20
#